data_AF-A0A0F7IIM6-F1
#
_entry.id   AF-A0A0F7IIM6-F1
#
_cell.length_a   1.000
_cell.length_b   1.000
_cell.length_c   1.000
_cell.angle_alpha   90.00
_cell.angle_beta   90.00
_cell.angle_gamma   90.00
#
_symmetry.space_group_name_H-M   'P 1'
#
loop_
_entity.id
_entity.type
_entity.pdbx_description
1 polymer ?
#
loop_
_entity_poly.entity_id
_entity_poly.type
_entity_poly.pdbx_seq_one_letter_code
_entity_poly.pdbx_strand_id
1 'polypeptide(L)'
;MSSDIRFTSNVKTSNNSDDDEDFDSRASPMSYKERRREAHTQAEQKRRDAIKKGYDNLQELVPTCQQTDVSGYKPSKAIILQRSIDYIQYLQLQKKKQEEERNALRKEVVALRIMQTNYEQIVRAQQSQPGHSKTQISDEVKFSVFQFILDQLFITFCGVSSNNFSELSAGVFSWLEECCKPQTLKDTVFQVLRRHNTQMRG
;
A
#
# COMPACT_ATOMS: atom_id res chain seq x y z
N MET A 1 9.91 -0.27 29.12
CA MET A 1 8.49 -0.59 29.36
C MET A 1 8.04 -1.55 28.28
N SER A 2 7.96 -2.83 28.64
CA SER A 2 7.48 -3.91 27.78
C SER A 2 5.99 -3.72 27.48
N SER A 3 5.60 -3.92 26.23
CA SER A 3 4.21 -4.09 25.85
C SER A 3 4.08 -5.40 25.10
N ASP A 4 3.67 -6.44 25.84
CA ASP A 4 3.32 -7.76 25.34
C ASP A 4 2.13 -7.65 24.38
N ILE A 5 2.32 -8.04 23.12
CA ILE A 5 1.21 -8.21 22.18
C ILE A 5 0.69 -9.64 22.36
N ARG A 6 -0.34 -9.75 23.19
CA ARG A 6 -1.14 -10.96 23.41
C ARG A 6 -1.93 -11.26 22.12
N PHE A 7 -1.49 -12.24 21.33
CA PHE A 7 -2.25 -12.74 20.18
C PHE A 7 -3.37 -13.65 20.70
N THR A 8 -4.59 -13.11 20.80
CA THR A 8 -5.79 -13.89 21.10
C THR A 8 -6.21 -14.69 19.87
N SER A 9 -5.96 -16.00 19.86
CA SER A 9 -6.52 -16.91 18.87
C SER A 9 -8.02 -17.06 19.10
N ASN A 10 -8.82 -16.34 18.30
CA ASN A 10 -10.28 -16.44 18.32
C ASN A 10 -10.72 -17.69 17.54
N VAL A 11 -10.63 -18.86 18.16
CA VAL A 11 -11.27 -20.07 17.65
C VAL A 11 -12.76 -19.94 17.91
N LYS A 12 -13.54 -19.66 16.86
CA LYS A 12 -14.98 -19.83 16.88
C LYS A 12 -15.26 -21.34 16.94
N THR A 13 -15.49 -21.85 18.15
CA THR A 13 -16.08 -23.17 18.35
C THR A 13 -17.52 -23.09 17.86
N SER A 14 -17.81 -23.61 16.67
CA SER A 14 -19.18 -23.94 16.31
C SER A 14 -19.65 -25.04 17.25
N ASN A 15 -20.56 -24.68 18.16
CA ASN A 15 -21.40 -25.64 18.85
C ASN A 15 -22.23 -26.37 17.79
N ASN A 16 -21.86 -27.60 17.47
CA ASN A 16 -22.80 -28.50 16.81
C ASN A 16 -23.70 -29.04 17.91
N SER A 17 -24.99 -28.75 17.78
CA SER A 17 -26.06 -29.31 18.60
C SER A 17 -25.88 -30.81 18.79
N ASP A 18 -26.03 -31.24 20.04
CA ASP A 18 -26.33 -32.62 20.39
C ASP A 18 -27.71 -32.96 19.79
N ASP A 19 -27.71 -33.56 18.60
CA ASP A 19 -28.87 -34.29 18.10
C ASP A 19 -28.81 -35.69 18.74
N ASP A 20 -29.42 -35.80 19.92
CA ASP A 20 -29.80 -37.08 20.54
C ASP A 20 -30.89 -37.72 19.66
N GLU A 21 -30.48 -38.50 18.66
CA GLU A 21 -31.44 -39.33 17.91
C GLU A 21 -31.95 -40.48 18.80
N ASP A 22 -33.27 -40.43 19.03
CA ASP A 22 -34.11 -41.38 19.75
C ASP A 22 -33.94 -42.81 19.20
N PHE A 23 -33.33 -43.70 19.98
CA PHE A 23 -33.11 -45.10 19.60
C PHE A 23 -34.39 -45.90 19.80
N ASP A 24 -35.15 -46.06 18.69
CA ASP A 24 -36.34 -46.88 18.63
C ASP A 24 -36.07 -48.31 19.16
N SER A 25 -36.95 -48.72 20.06
CA SER A 25 -36.86 -49.93 20.86
C SER A 25 -37.12 -51.18 20.01
N ARG A 26 -36.10 -51.76 19.39
CA ARG A 26 -36.12 -53.18 18.94
C ARG A 26 -34.74 -53.74 18.56
N ALA A 27 -33.85 -53.86 19.54
CA ALA A 27 -32.69 -54.75 19.43
C ALA A 27 -32.49 -55.45 20.79
N SER A 28 -32.22 -56.76 20.76
CA SER A 28 -31.75 -57.53 21.92
C SER A 28 -30.74 -56.73 22.74
N PRO A 29 -30.70 -56.84 24.08
CA PRO A 29 -29.83 -56.01 24.90
C PRO A 29 -28.38 -56.29 24.53
N MET A 30 -27.83 -55.43 23.66
CA MET A 30 -26.41 -55.39 23.32
C MET A 30 -25.65 -55.41 24.64
N SER A 31 -24.74 -56.38 24.77
CA SER A 31 -23.97 -56.53 26.00
C SER A 31 -23.32 -55.19 26.33
N TYR A 32 -23.24 -54.79 27.60
CA TYR A 32 -22.53 -53.58 28.03
C TYR A 32 -21.13 -53.46 27.40
N LYS A 33 -20.48 -54.62 27.18
CA LYS A 33 -19.18 -54.72 26.51
C LYS A 33 -19.20 -54.25 25.05
N GLU A 34 -20.32 -54.43 24.36
CA GLU A 34 -20.53 -54.08 22.97
C GLU A 34 -20.82 -52.59 22.79
N ARG A 35 -21.72 -52.03 23.61
CA ARG A 35 -21.96 -50.57 23.68
C ARG A 35 -20.66 -49.79 23.94
N ARG A 36 -19.80 -50.31 24.82
CA ARG A 36 -18.48 -49.72 25.10
C ARG A 36 -17.53 -49.78 23.90
N ARG A 37 -17.59 -50.85 23.10
CA ARG A 37 -16.79 -50.98 21.86
C ARG A 37 -17.27 -49.98 20.81
N GLU A 38 -18.58 -49.83 20.63
CA GLU A 38 -19.17 -48.88 19.68
C GLU A 38 -18.79 -47.44 20.02
N ALA A 39 -18.96 -47.03 21.28
CA ALA A 39 -18.57 -45.70 21.74
C ALA A 39 -17.06 -45.43 21.49
N HIS A 40 -16.20 -46.42 21.75
CA HIS A 40 -14.78 -46.31 21.47
C HIS A 40 -14.50 -46.16 19.96
N THR A 41 -15.15 -46.94 19.11
CA THR A 41 -15.03 -46.84 17.65
C THR A 41 -15.50 -45.48 17.12
N GLN A 42 -16.63 -44.97 17.62
CA GLN A 42 -17.15 -43.65 17.24
C GLN A 42 -16.20 -42.53 17.65
N ALA A 43 -15.67 -42.58 18.87
CA ALA A 43 -14.68 -41.60 19.34
C ALA A 43 -13.39 -41.63 18.50
N GLU A 44 -12.91 -42.82 18.14
CA GLU A 44 -11.76 -43.00 17.24
C GLU A 44 -12.02 -42.42 15.85
N GLN A 45 -13.21 -42.68 15.29
CA GLN A 45 -13.60 -42.16 13.98
C GLN A 45 -13.65 -40.63 13.99
N LYS A 46 -14.29 -40.03 15.00
CA LYS A 46 -14.32 -38.57 15.19
C LYS A 46 -12.91 -37.96 15.27
N ARG A 47 -11.97 -38.62 15.98
CA ARG A 47 -10.57 -38.17 16.03
C ARG A 47 -9.92 -38.24 14.64
N ARG A 48 -10.13 -39.33 13.89
CA ARG A 48 -9.57 -39.51 12.54
C ARG A 48 -10.11 -38.47 11.56
N ASP A 49 -11.40 -38.17 11.62
CA ASP A 49 -12.04 -37.18 10.76
C ASP A 49 -11.54 -35.77 11.05
N ALA A 50 -11.33 -35.43 12.34
CA ALA A 50 -10.71 -34.17 12.73
C ALA A 50 -9.27 -34.04 12.20
N ILE A 51 -8.46 -35.11 12.28
CA ILE A 51 -7.10 -35.12 11.72
C ILE A 51 -7.14 -34.99 10.20
N LYS A 52 -8.04 -35.71 9.52
CA LYS A 52 -8.19 -35.61 8.06
C LYS A 52 -8.53 -34.18 7.64
N LYS A 53 -9.48 -33.54 8.32
CA LYS A 53 -9.83 -32.14 8.09
C LYS A 53 -8.63 -31.20 8.31
N GLY A 54 -7.79 -31.47 9.32
CA GLY A 54 -6.54 -30.74 9.54
C GLY A 54 -5.58 -30.83 8.34
N TYR A 55 -5.43 -32.01 7.73
CA TYR A 55 -4.63 -32.19 6.52
C TYR A 55 -5.22 -31.46 5.31
N ASP A 56 -6.54 -31.54 5.12
CA ASP A 56 -7.23 -30.85 4.02
C ASP A 56 -7.01 -29.32 4.13
N ASN A 57 -7.11 -28.75 5.35
CA ASN A 57 -6.81 -27.34 5.60
C ASN A 57 -5.33 -26.97 5.34
N LEU A 58 -4.38 -27.83 5.73
CA LEU A 58 -2.96 -27.57 5.46
C LEU A 58 -2.67 -27.56 3.96
N GLN A 59 -3.31 -28.45 3.20
CA GLN A 59 -3.17 -28.47 1.75
C GLN A 59 -3.69 -27.18 1.10
N GLU A 60 -4.78 -26.61 1.63
CA GLU A 60 -5.30 -25.32 1.19
C GLU A 60 -4.42 -24.14 1.61
N LEU A 61 -3.84 -24.13 2.81
CA LEU A 61 -3.07 -22.97 3.29
C LEU A 61 -1.64 -22.91 2.74
N VAL A 62 -1.06 -24.05 2.38
CA VAL A 62 0.34 -24.17 1.96
C VAL A 62 0.41 -24.12 0.43
N PRO A 63 0.94 -23.05 -0.20
CA PRO A 63 0.88 -22.88 -1.66
C PRO A 63 1.56 -24.01 -2.45
N THR A 64 2.62 -24.59 -1.89
CA THR A 64 3.33 -25.71 -2.51
C THR A 64 2.56 -27.03 -2.44
N CYS A 65 1.55 -27.13 -1.57
CA CYS A 65 0.62 -28.26 -1.50
C CYS A 65 -0.57 -28.11 -2.46
N GLN A 66 -0.94 -26.89 -2.85
CA GLN A 66 -1.98 -26.65 -3.87
C GLN A 66 -1.49 -26.92 -5.29
N GLN A 67 -0.21 -26.62 -5.60
CA GLN A 67 0.35 -26.79 -6.95
C GLN A 67 0.31 -28.24 -7.48
N THR A 68 0.16 -29.23 -6.60
CA THR A 68 0.06 -30.64 -6.99
C THR A 68 -1.32 -31.05 -7.52
N ASP A 69 -2.35 -30.22 -7.35
CA ASP A 69 -3.69 -30.51 -7.90
C ASP A 69 -3.71 -30.42 -9.44
N VAL A 70 -2.73 -29.74 -10.05
CA VAL A 70 -2.57 -29.60 -11.51
C VAL A 70 -1.97 -30.85 -12.17
N SER A 71 -1.23 -31.67 -11.42
CA SER A 71 -0.61 -32.91 -11.89
C SER A 71 -1.37 -34.18 -11.48
N GLY A 72 -2.50 -34.04 -10.77
CA GLY A 72 -3.32 -35.14 -10.27
C GLY A 72 -2.67 -35.99 -9.17
N TYR A 73 -1.46 -35.64 -8.71
CA TYR A 73 -0.73 -36.40 -7.70
C TYR A 73 -0.96 -35.80 -6.30
N LYS A 74 -1.77 -36.46 -5.46
CA LYS A 74 -2.02 -36.00 -4.09
C LYS A 74 -0.76 -36.16 -3.22
N PRO A 75 -0.25 -35.11 -2.57
CA PRO A 75 0.93 -35.19 -1.73
C PRO A 75 0.66 -36.08 -0.50
N SER A 76 1.65 -36.88 -0.11
CA SER A 76 1.51 -37.74 1.07
C SER A 76 1.43 -36.92 2.37
N LYS A 77 0.87 -37.51 3.43
CA LYS A 77 0.77 -36.86 4.75
C LYS A 77 2.11 -36.34 5.26
N ALA A 78 3.19 -37.10 5.06
CA ALA A 78 4.54 -36.69 5.45
C ALA A 78 5.01 -35.44 4.67
N ILE A 79 4.73 -35.41 3.35
CA ILE A 79 5.08 -34.27 2.50
C ILE A 79 4.27 -33.03 2.87
N ILE A 80 2.97 -33.16 3.16
CA ILE A 80 2.15 -32.03 3.61
C ILE A 80 2.71 -31.43 4.89
N LEU A 81 3.07 -32.25 5.88
CA LEU A 81 3.68 -31.76 7.12
C LEU A 81 5.03 -31.06 6.87
N GLN A 82 5.90 -31.65 6.05
CA GLN A 82 7.20 -31.05 5.75
C GLN A 82 7.04 -29.69 5.05
N ARG A 83 6.22 -29.62 3.99
CA ARG A 83 5.95 -28.36 3.27
C ARG A 83 5.32 -27.31 4.19
N SER A 84 4.48 -27.73 5.14
CA SER A 84 3.91 -26.83 6.14
C SER A 84 4.97 -26.24 7.06
N ILE A 85 5.94 -27.04 7.52
CA ILE A 85 7.07 -26.57 8.34
C ILE A 85 7.89 -25.56 7.56
N ASP A 86 8.27 -25.89 6.33
CA ASP A 86 9.07 -25.02 5.47
C ASP A 86 8.34 -23.69 5.21
N TYR A 87 7.03 -23.74 5.00
CA TYR A 87 6.22 -22.55 4.79
C TYR A 87 6.11 -21.68 6.05
N ILE A 88 5.97 -22.28 7.24
CA ILE A 88 6.00 -21.53 8.50
C ILE A 88 7.35 -20.82 8.69
N GLN A 89 8.47 -21.51 8.43
CA GLN A 89 9.80 -20.91 8.51
C GLN A 89 9.96 -19.76 7.51
N TYR A 90 9.47 -19.94 6.28
CA TYR A 90 9.43 -18.89 5.28
C TYR A 90 8.62 -17.67 5.76
N LEU A 91 7.41 -17.88 6.28
CA LEU A 91 6.56 -16.80 6.79
C LEU A 91 7.20 -16.06 7.97
N GLN A 92 7.89 -16.78 8.87
CA GLN A 92 8.64 -16.16 9.97
C GLN A 92 9.78 -15.27 9.46
N LEU A 93 10.52 -15.73 8.45
CA LEU A 93 11.57 -14.94 7.82
C LEU A 93 11.01 -13.69 7.13
N GLN A 94 9.92 -13.83 6.37
CA GLN A 94 9.25 -12.70 5.71
C GLN A 94 8.72 -11.69 6.72
N LYS A 95 8.08 -12.16 7.80
CA LYS A 95 7.60 -11.31 8.89
C LYS A 95 8.75 -10.51 9.51
N LYS A 96 9.88 -11.17 9.82
CA LYS A 96 11.06 -10.50 10.37
C LYS A 96 11.58 -9.42 9.43
N LYS A 97 11.71 -9.72 8.13
CA LYS A 97 12.14 -8.76 7.11
C LYS A 97 11.22 -7.54 7.05
N GLN A 98 9.91 -7.76 7.00
CA GLN A 98 8.92 -6.67 6.99
C GLN A 98 8.96 -5.83 8.27
N GLU A 99 9.17 -6.45 9.42
CA GLU A 99 9.31 -5.72 10.69
C GLU A 99 10.57 -4.84 10.72
N GLU A 100 11.69 -5.33 10.18
CA GLU A 100 12.94 -4.57 10.04
C GLU A 100 12.77 -3.36 9.10
N GLU A 101 12.19 -3.57 7.91
CA GLU A 101 11.90 -2.50 6.95
C GLU A 101 10.96 -1.45 7.54
N ARG A 102 9.88 -1.88 8.19
CA ARG A 102 8.94 -0.98 8.87
C ARG A 102 9.65 -0.15 9.95
N ASN A 103 10.55 -0.76 10.72
CA ASN A 103 11.29 -0.07 11.75
C ASN A 103 12.29 0.94 11.15
N ALA A 104 12.93 0.62 10.03
CA ALA A 104 13.80 1.54 9.31
C ALA A 104 13.02 2.77 8.80
N LEU A 105 11.90 2.55 8.12
CA LEU A 105 11.03 3.63 7.62
C LEU A 105 10.52 4.53 8.77
N ARG A 106 10.15 3.95 9.91
CA ARG A 106 9.76 4.73 11.09
C ARG A 106 10.89 5.64 11.59
N LYS A 107 12.13 5.16 11.61
CA LYS A 107 13.30 5.97 11.99
C LYS A 107 13.52 7.11 11.00
N GLU A 108 13.39 6.83 9.71
CA GLU A 108 13.53 7.85 8.65
C GLU A 108 12.47 8.95 8.78
N VAL A 109 11.21 8.59 8.99
CA VAL A 109 10.13 9.58 9.23
C VAL A 109 10.44 10.47 10.43
N VAL A 110 10.95 9.90 11.53
CA VAL A 110 11.33 10.68 12.71
C VAL A 110 12.50 11.61 12.39
N ALA A 111 13.53 11.14 11.69
CA ALA A 111 14.67 11.95 11.28
C ALA A 111 14.24 13.12 10.38
N LEU A 112 13.39 12.86 9.39
CA LEU A 112 12.86 13.90 8.49
C LEU A 112 12.03 14.95 9.25
N ARG A 113 11.20 14.53 10.22
CA ARG A 113 10.44 15.47 11.06
C ARG A 113 11.36 16.36 11.91
N ILE A 114 12.44 15.80 12.45
CA ILE A 114 13.45 16.57 13.18
C ILE A 114 14.12 17.59 12.25
N MET A 115 14.53 17.16 11.05
CA MET A 115 15.13 18.05 10.05
C MET A 115 14.16 19.18 9.65
N GLN A 116 12.90 18.85 9.36
CA GLN A 116 11.87 19.84 9.05
C GLN A 116 11.75 20.88 10.18
N THR A 117 11.63 20.41 11.43
CA THR A 117 11.53 21.30 12.60
C THR A 117 12.74 22.23 12.71
N ASN A 118 13.95 21.71 12.49
CA ASN A 118 15.17 22.51 12.49
C ASN A 118 15.18 23.58 11.38
N TYR A 119 14.79 23.22 10.15
CA TYR A 119 14.69 24.19 9.05
C TYR A 119 13.63 25.26 9.32
N GLU A 120 12.47 24.89 9.84
CA GLU A 120 11.42 25.84 10.22
C GLU A 120 11.90 26.84 11.29
N GLN A 121 12.74 26.40 12.24
CA GLN A 121 13.34 27.29 13.23
C GLN A 121 14.34 28.26 12.59
N ILE A 122 15.19 27.79 11.67
CA ILE A 122 16.15 28.63 10.94
C ILE A 122 15.41 29.68 10.10
N VAL A 123 14.38 29.27 9.36
CA VAL A 123 13.56 30.19 8.54
C VAL A 123 12.88 31.24 9.42
N ARG A 124 12.30 30.84 10.55
CA ARG A 124 11.71 31.78 11.52
C ARG A 124 12.74 32.76 12.08
N ALA A 125 13.92 32.29 12.43
CA ALA A 125 15.00 33.14 12.93
C ALA A 125 15.46 34.17 11.88
N GLN A 126 15.60 33.75 10.61
CA GLN A 126 15.93 34.63 9.49
C GLN A 126 14.83 35.68 9.21
N GLN A 127 13.56 35.30 9.30
CA GLN A 127 12.43 36.24 9.16
C GLN A 127 12.37 37.25 10.32
N SER A 128 12.77 36.84 11.53
CA SER A 128 12.79 37.70 12.72
C SER A 128 13.98 38.67 12.79
N GLN A 129 14.97 38.56 11.89
CA GLN A 129 16.07 39.52 11.82
C GLN A 129 15.59 40.88 11.29
N PRO A 130 15.74 41.99 12.04
CA PRO A 130 15.40 43.32 11.57
C PRO A 130 16.39 43.74 10.47
N GLY A 131 16.00 43.60 9.20
CA GLY A 131 16.82 44.00 8.05
C GLY A 131 16.62 43.16 6.78
N HIS A 132 16.18 41.90 6.89
CA HIS A 132 16.00 40.99 5.73
C HIS A 132 14.63 41.09 5.04
N SER A 133 13.66 41.79 5.63
CA SER A 133 12.31 41.93 5.09
C SER A 133 12.19 42.84 3.86
N LYS A 134 13.22 43.63 3.52
CA LYS A 134 13.16 44.57 2.38
C LYS A 134 13.30 43.90 1.01
N THR A 135 13.71 42.63 0.94
CA THR A 135 14.01 41.94 -0.33
C THR A 135 13.07 40.80 -0.67
N GLN A 136 12.15 40.41 0.24
CA GLN A 136 11.17 39.38 -0.05
C GLN A 136 9.98 39.98 -0.80
N ILE A 137 10.01 39.84 -2.13
CA ILE A 137 8.82 39.96 -2.96
C ILE A 137 7.83 38.88 -2.50
N SER A 138 6.59 39.28 -2.17
CA SER A 138 5.52 38.36 -1.74
C SER A 138 5.32 37.26 -2.79
N ASP A 139 5.03 36.04 -2.35
CA ASP A 139 4.74 34.93 -3.25
C ASP A 139 3.54 35.23 -4.15
N GLU A 140 2.57 36.01 -3.67
CA GLU A 140 1.45 36.51 -4.47
C GLU A 140 1.90 37.28 -5.71
N VAL A 141 2.92 38.14 -5.56
CA VAL A 141 3.49 38.92 -6.66
C VAL A 141 4.26 38.01 -7.61
N LYS A 142 4.97 37.00 -7.09
CA LYS A 142 5.66 36.01 -7.94
C LYS A 142 4.66 35.19 -8.77
N PHE A 143 3.57 34.73 -8.16
CA PHE A 143 2.51 33.99 -8.83
C PHE A 143 1.82 34.84 -9.89
N SER A 144 1.51 36.10 -9.58
CA SER A 144 0.90 37.02 -10.55
C SER A 144 1.81 37.25 -11.76
N VAL A 145 3.11 37.49 -11.54
CA VAL A 145 4.08 37.64 -12.64
C VAL A 145 4.18 36.35 -13.48
N PHE A 146 4.25 35.19 -12.83
CA PHE A 146 4.31 33.90 -13.52
C PHE A 146 3.06 33.64 -14.36
N GLN A 147 1.87 33.91 -13.80
CA GLN A 147 0.60 33.82 -14.49
C GLN A 147 0.59 34.70 -15.75
N PHE A 148 0.99 35.98 -15.63
CA PHE A 148 1.05 36.87 -16.78
C PHE A 148 2.03 36.41 -17.87
N ILE A 149 3.16 35.79 -17.50
CA ILE A 149 4.09 35.22 -18.48
C ILE A 149 3.43 34.05 -19.22
N LEU A 150 2.80 33.14 -18.49
CA LEU A 150 2.12 31.99 -19.09
C LEU A 150 0.94 32.40 -19.98
N ASP A 151 0.13 33.38 -19.56
CA ASP A 151 -0.99 33.89 -20.36
C ASP A 151 -0.49 34.47 -21.69
N GLN A 152 0.60 35.23 -21.67
CA GLN A 152 1.20 35.79 -22.89
C GLN A 152 1.74 34.70 -23.82
N LEU A 153 2.40 33.68 -23.27
CA LEU A 153 2.88 32.54 -24.06
C LEU A 153 1.71 31.71 -24.63
N PHE A 154 0.62 31.58 -23.87
CA PHE A 154 -0.56 30.85 -24.33
C PHE A 154 -1.27 31.59 -25.47
N ILE A 155 -1.39 32.92 -25.39
CA ILE A 155 -1.96 33.72 -26.47
C ILE A 155 -1.15 33.57 -27.76
N THR A 156 0.19 33.61 -27.69
CA THR A 156 1.02 33.42 -28.89
C THR A 156 0.91 31.99 -29.43
N PHE A 157 0.76 31.00 -28.55
CA PHE A 157 0.55 29.60 -28.94
C PHE A 157 -0.79 29.37 -29.65
N CYS A 158 -1.85 30.12 -29.33
CA CYS A 158 -3.16 29.98 -29.99
C CYS A 158 -3.12 30.21 -31.51
N GLY A 159 -2.05 30.84 -32.03
CA GLY A 159 -1.83 30.99 -33.47
C GLY A 159 -1.30 29.72 -34.17
N VAL A 160 -0.93 28.68 -33.44
CA VAL A 160 -0.42 27.41 -33.99
C VAL A 160 -1.59 26.56 -34.49
N SER A 161 -1.55 26.16 -35.77
CA SER A 161 -2.57 25.28 -36.37
C SER A 161 -2.61 23.92 -35.68
N SER A 162 -3.81 23.48 -35.28
CA SER A 162 -4.05 22.16 -34.67
C SER A 162 -4.79 21.20 -35.61
N ASN A 163 -4.81 21.47 -36.91
CA ASN A 163 -5.65 20.73 -37.88
C ASN A 163 -5.17 19.30 -38.15
N ASN A 164 -3.86 19.06 -38.12
CA ASN A 164 -3.26 17.72 -38.23
C ASN A 164 -1.86 17.71 -37.58
N PHE A 165 -1.32 16.52 -37.34
CA PHE A 165 -0.03 16.36 -36.66
C PHE A 165 1.15 17.01 -37.41
N SER A 166 1.14 17.02 -38.74
CA SER A 166 2.20 17.63 -39.55
C SER A 166 2.20 19.16 -39.41
N GLU A 167 1.04 19.80 -39.50
CA GLU A 167 0.89 21.24 -39.29
C GLU A 167 1.15 21.64 -37.84
N LEU A 168 0.66 20.86 -36.87
CA LEU A 168 0.88 21.10 -35.45
C LEU A 168 2.37 21.02 -35.13
N SER A 169 3.05 19.94 -35.53
CA SER A 169 4.48 19.77 -35.26
C SER A 169 5.31 20.90 -35.89
N ALA A 170 5.10 21.22 -37.17
CA ALA A 170 5.78 22.33 -37.82
C ALA A 170 5.50 23.67 -37.13
N GLY A 171 4.23 23.95 -36.81
CA GLY A 171 3.82 25.19 -36.15
C GLY A 171 4.35 25.32 -34.72
N VAL A 172 4.42 24.23 -33.95
CA VAL A 172 5.03 24.22 -32.61
C VAL A 172 6.54 24.50 -32.69
N PHE A 173 7.24 23.92 -33.67
CA PHE A 173 8.67 24.20 -33.86
C PHE A 173 8.91 25.67 -34.23
N SER A 174 8.13 26.23 -35.18
CA SER A 174 8.21 27.64 -35.53
C SER A 174 7.90 28.56 -34.34
N TRP A 175 6.85 28.25 -33.58
CA TRP A 175 6.48 29.02 -32.38
C TRP A 175 7.57 28.97 -31.30
N LEU A 176 8.18 27.81 -31.04
CA LEU A 176 9.29 27.69 -30.09
C LEU A 176 10.48 28.56 -30.50
N GLU A 177 10.83 28.54 -31.79
CA GLU A 177 11.95 29.31 -32.34
C GLU A 177 11.69 30.83 -32.33
N GLU A 178 10.45 31.28 -32.40
CA GLU A 178 10.11 32.70 -32.40
C GLU A 178 9.84 33.24 -30.99
N CYS A 179 9.07 32.51 -30.18
CA CYS A 179 8.52 32.99 -28.91
C CYS A 179 9.27 32.50 -27.68
N CYS A 180 9.95 31.34 -27.74
CA CYS A 180 10.51 30.67 -26.57
C CYS A 180 12.05 30.71 -26.49
N LYS A 181 12.70 31.49 -27.35
CA LYS A 181 14.15 31.74 -27.24
C LYS A 181 14.49 32.44 -25.93
N PRO A 182 15.67 32.17 -25.33
CA PRO A 182 16.08 32.79 -24.07
C PRO A 182 16.03 34.32 -24.07
N GLN A 183 16.32 34.95 -25.21
CA GLN A 183 16.25 36.40 -25.36
C GLN A 183 14.80 36.91 -25.39
N THR A 184 13.96 36.32 -26.24
CA THR A 184 12.53 36.67 -26.34
C THR A 184 11.79 36.47 -25.03
N LEU A 185 12.10 35.39 -24.29
CA LEU A 185 11.53 35.12 -22.97
C LEU A 185 11.97 36.18 -21.95
N LYS A 186 13.25 36.55 -21.93
CA LYS A 186 13.74 37.65 -21.07
C LYS A 186 13.01 38.95 -21.38
N ASP A 187 12.88 39.31 -22.64
CA ASP A 187 12.19 40.54 -23.06
C ASP A 187 10.71 40.51 -22.67
N THR A 188 10.05 39.35 -22.83
CA THR A 188 8.66 39.14 -22.39
C THR A 188 8.52 39.29 -20.87
N VAL A 189 9.42 38.67 -20.09
CA VAL A 189 9.45 38.80 -18.62
C VAL A 189 9.67 40.26 -18.22
N PHE A 190 10.59 40.98 -18.86
CA PHE A 190 10.82 42.41 -18.59
C PHE A 190 9.59 43.26 -18.90
N GLN A 191 8.89 42.99 -20.02
CA GLN A 191 7.66 43.70 -20.37
C GLN A 191 6.54 43.41 -19.37
N VAL A 192 6.37 42.15 -18.95
CA VAL A 192 5.38 41.76 -17.93
C VAL A 192 5.69 42.42 -16.59
N LEU A 193 6.94 42.40 -16.14
CA LEU A 193 7.37 43.05 -14.90
C LEU A 193 7.13 44.56 -14.95
N ARG A 194 7.43 45.21 -16.08
CA ARG A 194 7.18 46.64 -16.27
C ARG A 194 5.68 46.96 -16.25
N ARG A 195 4.85 46.17 -16.93
CA ARG A 195 3.38 46.34 -16.94
C ARG A 195 2.77 46.13 -15.57
N HIS A 196 3.19 45.08 -14.86
CA HIS A 196 2.72 44.76 -13.52
C HIS A 196 3.11 45.86 -12.51
N ASN A 197 4.33 46.39 -12.58
CA ASN A 197 4.77 47.49 -11.72
C ASN A 197 3.96 48.78 -11.97
N THR A 198 3.56 49.06 -13.21
CA THR A 198 2.68 50.19 -13.53
C THR A 198 1.25 49.99 -12.98
N GLN A 199 0.71 48.78 -13.05
CA GLN A 199 -0.62 48.44 -12.52
C GLN A 199 -0.69 48.47 -10.99
N MET A 200 0.41 48.14 -10.31
CA MET A 200 0.50 48.19 -8.84
C MET A 200 0.72 49.61 -8.28
N ARG A 201 0.99 50.60 -9.14
CA ARG A 201 1.27 52.00 -8.75
C ARG A 201 0.12 52.98 -9.07
N GLY A 202 -0.91 52.54 -9.79
CA GLY A 202 -2.14 53.31 -10.03
C GLY A 202 -3.24 52.86 -9.09
#